data_AF-A0A4Q3WHD1-F1
#
_entry.id   AF-A0A4Q3WHD1-F1
#
_cell.length_a   1.000
_cell.length_b   1.000
_cell.length_c   1.000
_cell.angle_alpha   90.00
_cell.angle_beta   90.00
_cell.angle_gamma   90.00
#
_symmetry.space_group_name_H-M   'P 1'
#
loop_
_entity.id
_entity.type
_entity.pdbx_description
1 polymer ?
#
loop_
_entity_poly.entity_id
_entity_poly.type
_entity_poly.pdbx_seq_one_letter_code
_entity_poly.pdbx_strand_id
1 'polypeptide(L)' 'MSVPETFVRLKPPVSQEQAAAFLTQSAKIAWGEAVADDLAPLLESIAKSMEIVSALEIADDVEPLFGENASTAEVFS' A
#
# COMPACT_ATOMS: atom_id res chain seq x y z
N MET A 1 33.08 9.52 8.14
CA MET A 1 32.80 8.77 6.90
C MET A 1 31.30 8.63 6.83
N SER A 2 30.62 9.35 5.92
CA SER A 2 29.18 9.16 5.71
C SER A 2 28.99 7.89 4.89
N VAL A 3 28.24 6.94 5.42
CA VAL A 3 27.80 5.77 4.66
C VAL A 3 26.80 6.28 3.62
N PRO A 4 26.91 5.95 2.34
CA PRO A 4 25.88 6.29 1.37
C PRO A 4 24.62 5.53 1.74
N GLU A 5 23.55 6.24 2.10
CA GLU A 5 22.21 5.66 2.25
C GLU A 5 21.79 5.11 0.89
N THR A 6 21.93 3.81 0.70
CA THR A 6 21.22 3.13 -0.38
C THR A 6 19.74 3.11 0.01
N PHE A 7 18.89 3.48 -0.94
CA PHE A 7 17.44 3.37 -0.83
C PHE A 7 17.00 2.19 -1.69
N VAL A 8 16.41 1.17 -1.07
CA VAL A 8 15.77 0.08 -1.78
C VAL A 8 14.34 0.51 -2.10
N ARG A 9 14.10 0.78 -3.38
CA ARG A 9 12.76 0.85 -3.92
C ARG A 9 12.16 -0.56 -3.86
N LEU A 10 11.23 -0.81 -2.93
CA LEU A 10 10.74 -2.16 -2.61
C LEU A 10 10.03 -2.90 -3.77
N LYS A 11 9.77 -2.26 -4.91
CA LYS A 11 9.41 -2.77 -6.25
C LYS A 11 9.04 -1.56 -7.12
N PRO A 12 8.78 -1.69 -8.43
CA PRO A 12 8.18 -0.57 -9.16
C PRO A 12 6.88 -0.12 -8.44
N PRO A 13 6.62 1.19 -8.35
CA PRO A 13 5.36 1.69 -7.82
C PRO A 13 4.20 1.09 -8.59
N VAL A 14 3.09 0.86 -7.90
CA VAL A 14 1.85 0.40 -8.51
C VAL A 14 1.10 1.63 -8.98
N SER A 15 0.67 1.67 -10.24
CA SER A 15 -0.17 2.77 -10.72
C SER A 15 -1.56 2.70 -10.10
N GLN A 16 -2.24 3.84 -9.99
CA GLN A 16 -3.63 3.86 -9.53
C GLN A 16 -4.52 2.90 -10.35
N GLU A 17 -4.32 2.82 -11.68
CA GLU A 17 -5.08 1.92 -12.56
C GLU A 17 -4.87 0.44 -12.21
N GLN A 18 -3.63 0.02 -11.98
CA GLN A 18 -3.31 -1.35 -11.59
C GLN A 18 -3.91 -1.70 -10.24
N ALA A 19 -3.82 -0.79 -9.28
CA ALA A 19 -4.40 -0.96 -7.95
C ALA A 19 -5.94 -1.04 -8.02
N ALA A 20 -6.59 -0.16 -8.79
CA ALA A 20 -8.04 -0.15 -8.96
C ALA A 20 -8.56 -1.43 -9.63
N ALA A 21 -7.86 -1.92 -10.66
CA ALA A 21 -8.20 -3.17 -11.32
C ALA A 21 -8.10 -4.37 -10.36
N PHE A 22 -7.02 -4.44 -9.58
CA PHE A 22 -6.81 -5.50 -8.59
C PHE A 22 -7.87 -5.48 -7.48
N LEU A 23 -8.15 -4.30 -6.92
CA LEU A 23 -9.14 -4.12 -5.85
C LEU A 23 -10.55 -4.45 -6.33
N THR A 24 -10.92 -3.98 -7.53
CA THR A 24 -12.22 -4.28 -8.14
C THR A 24 -12.36 -5.78 -8.39
N GLN A 25 -11.35 -6.44 -8.96
CA GLN A 25 -11.38 -7.88 -9.17
C GLN A 25 -11.52 -8.64 -7.84
N SER A 26 -10.77 -8.24 -6.82
CA SER A 26 -10.83 -8.84 -5.49
C SER A 26 -12.20 -8.65 -4.85
N ALA A 27 -12.79 -7.47 -4.96
CA ALA A 27 -14.13 -7.18 -4.46
C ALA A 27 -15.20 -8.01 -5.18
N LYS A 28 -15.10 -8.14 -6.51
CA LYS A 28 -16.00 -9.01 -7.30
C LYS A 28 -15.92 -10.46 -6.86
N ILE A 29 -14.71 -10.97 -6.59
CA ILE A 29 -14.51 -12.35 -6.11
C ILE A 29 -15.07 -12.55 -4.70
N ALA A 30 -14.86 -11.58 -3.80
CA ALA A 30 -15.22 -11.72 -2.39
C ALA A 30 -16.72 -11.48 -2.12
N TRP A 31 -17.33 -10.50 -2.80
CA TRP A 31 -18.68 -10.00 -2.48
C TRP A 31 -19.63 -9.98 -3.67
N GLY A 32 -19.16 -10.31 -4.87
CA GLY A 32 -19.95 -10.27 -6.10
C GLY A 32 -19.96 -8.91 -6.77
N GLU A 33 -20.48 -8.88 -7.99
CA GLU A 33 -20.36 -7.73 -8.90
C GLU A 33 -21.16 -6.51 -8.43
N ALA A 34 -22.40 -6.69 -7.99
CA ALA A 34 -23.24 -5.58 -7.50
C ALA A 34 -22.60 -4.83 -6.33
N VAL A 35 -22.02 -5.57 -5.37
CA VAL A 35 -21.36 -4.96 -4.20
C VAL A 35 -20.04 -4.29 -4.61
N ALA A 36 -19.30 -4.87 -5.54
CA ALA A 36 -18.07 -4.25 -6.05
C ALA A 36 -18.35 -2.92 -6.75
N ASP A 37 -19.45 -2.84 -7.51
CA ASP A 37 -19.86 -1.60 -8.18
C ASP A 37 -20.32 -0.54 -7.18
N ASP A 38 -21.07 -0.92 -6.14
CA ASP A 38 -21.45 -0.01 -5.04
C ASP A 38 -20.22 0.53 -4.27
N LEU A 39 -19.15 -0.26 -4.19
CA LEU A 39 -17.89 0.11 -3.53
C LEU A 39 -16.90 0.84 -4.44
N ALA A 40 -17.18 1.00 -5.74
CA ALA A 40 -16.21 1.50 -6.72
C ALA A 40 -15.51 2.82 -6.30
N PRO A 41 -16.21 3.85 -5.78
CA PRO A 41 -15.56 5.08 -5.33
C PRO A 41 -14.58 4.86 -4.15
N LEU A 42 -14.89 3.92 -3.25
CA LEU A 42 -14.01 3.57 -2.14
C LEU A 42 -12.79 2.81 -2.64
N LEU A 43 -12.98 1.87 -3.57
CA LEU A 43 -11.87 1.13 -4.18
C LEU A 43 -10.92 2.05 -4.95
N GLU A 44 -11.44 3.06 -5.67
CA GLU A 44 -10.63 4.09 -6.31
C GLU A 44 -9.85 4.94 -5.29
N SER A 45 -10.47 5.31 -4.17
CA SER A 45 -9.78 6.04 -3.11
C SER A 45 -8.65 5.21 -2.49
N ILE A 46 -8.84 3.91 -2.29
CA ILE A 46 -7.80 3.01 -1.79
C ILE A 46 -6.70 2.85 -2.83
N ALA A 47 -7.04 2.71 -4.11
CA ALA A 47 -6.07 2.60 -5.20
C ALA A 47 -5.14 3.82 -5.26
N LYS A 48 -5.68 5.02 -5.04
CA LYS A 48 -4.89 6.26 -4.95
C LYS A 48 -3.91 6.23 -3.77
N SER A 49 -4.35 5.76 -2.61
CA SER A 49 -3.45 5.59 -1.45
C SER A 49 -2.35 4.57 -1.71
N MET A 50 -2.67 3.47 -2.40
CA MET A 50 -1.68 2.44 -2.78
C MET A 50 -0.61 3.00 -3.72
N GLU A 51 -0.98 3.83 -4.70
CA GLU A 51 -0.02 4.49 -5.58
C GLU A 51 0.98 5.34 -4.78
N ILE A 52 0.48 6.18 -3.87
CA ILE A 52 1.31 7.05 -3.03
C ILE A 52 2.25 6.24 -2.15
N VAL A 53 1.72 5.26 -1.40
CA VAL A 53 2.51 4.45 -0.46
C VAL A 53 3.54 3.60 -1.20
N SER A 54 3.19 3.03 -2.36
CA SER A 54 4.11 2.21 -3.15
C SER A 54 5.26 3.00 -3.79
N ALA A 55 5.09 4.32 -3.92
CA ALA A 55 6.10 5.22 -4.45
C ALA A 55 7.06 5.75 -3.38
N LEU A 56 6.83 5.46 -2.09
CA LEU A 56 7.69 5.90 -1.00
C LEU A 56 9.09 5.29 -1.13
N GLU A 57 10.09 6.16 -1.01
CA GLU A 57 11.48 5.75 -0.83
C GLU A 57 11.69 5.47 0.65
N ILE A 58 11.96 4.22 0.98
CA ILE A 58 12.22 3.76 2.34
C ILE A 58 13.72 3.48 2.43
N ALA A 59 14.37 4.03 3.45
CA ALA A 59 15.79 3.79 3.69
C ALA A 59 16.04 2.33 4.07
N ASP A 60 17.19 1.79 3.65
CA ASP A 60 17.53 0.36 3.81
C ASP A 60 17.61 -0.11 5.27
N ASP A 61 17.83 0.83 6.20
CA ASP A 61 17.94 0.59 7.63
C ASP A 61 16.58 0.56 8.35
N VAL A 62 15.48 0.86 7.64
CA VAL A 62 14.12 0.75 8.18
C VAL A 62 13.67 -0.70 8.13
N GLU A 63 13.71 -1.34 9.30
CA GLU A 63 13.16 -2.69 9.47
C GLU A 63 11.62 -2.66 9.36
N PRO A 64 11.00 -3.52 8.55
CA PRO A 64 9.55 -3.60 8.50
C PRO A 64 9.01 -4.11 9.84
N LEU A 65 8.00 -3.44 10.38
CA LEU A 65 7.32 -3.89 11.59
C LEU A 65 6.44 -5.10 11.27
N PHE A 66 6.71 -6.23 11.93
CA PHE A 66 5.90 -7.44 11.84
C PHE A 66 5.30 -7.80 13.21
N GLY A 67 4.03 -8.23 13.24
CA GLY A 67 3.41 -8.84 14.44
C GLY A 67 3.27 -7.90 15.66
N GLU A 68 3.65 -8.40 16.86
CA GLU A 68 3.55 -7.69 18.15
C GLU A 68 4.26 -6.31 18.17
N ASN A 69 5.23 -6.09 17.27
CA ASN A 69 5.97 -4.83 17.13
C ASN A 69 5.13 -3.72 16.46
N ALA A 70 4.06 -4.05 15.73
CA ALA A 70 3.16 -3.05 15.15
C ALA A 70 2.18 -2.49 16.19
N SER A 71 1.78 -3.31 17.17
CA SER A 71 0.88 -2.91 18.27
C SER A 71 1.58 -2.12 19.38
N THR A 72 2.91 -2.15 19.43
CA THR A 72 3.75 -1.47 20.43
C THR A 72 4.56 -0.30 19.86
N ALA A 73 4.44 -0.03 18.55
CA ALA A 73 4.96 1.19 17.96
C ALA A 73 4.26 2.37 18.66
N GLU A 74 4.99 3.04 19.56
CA GLU A 74 4.50 4.22 20.26
C GLU A 74 3.91 5.17 19.22
N VAL A 75 2.62 5.43 19.34
CA VAL A 75 1.92 6.41 18.53
C VAL A 75 2.65 7.72 18.74
N PHE A 76 3.46 8.13 17.76
CA PHE A 76 4.14 9.41 17.77
C PHE A 76 3.09 10.49 18.08
N SER A 77 3.23 11.09 19.26
CA SER A 77 2.36 12.13 19.80
C SER A 77 2.79 13.49 19.28
#